data_AF-A0A822GGN1-F1
#
_entry.id   AF-A0A822GGN1-F1
#
_cell.length_a   1.000
_cell.length_b   1.000
_cell.length_c   1.000
_cell.angle_alpha   90.00
_cell.angle_beta   90.00
_cell.angle_gamma   90.00
#
_symmetry.space_group_name_H-M   'P 1'
#
loop_
_entity.id
_entity.type
_entity.pdbx_description
1 polymer ?
#
loop_
_entity_poly.entity_id
_entity_poly.type
_entity_poly.pdbx_seq_one_letter_code
_entity_poly.pdbx_strand_id
1 'polypeptide(L)' 'KALNQKKAEIHIQFHDAPGAIFDEDIHQDDLSHSVACDELVIRIQPNEAIYLKINTKRPAEMSFSIEETELDLT' A
#
# COMPACT_ATOMS: atom_id res chain seq x y z
N LYS A 1 1.17 -7.35 -25.71
CA LYS A 1 0.62 -6.73 -26.94
C LYS A 1 -0.82 -6.33 -26.65
N ALA A 2 -1.26 -5.15 -27.13
CA ALA A 2 -2.57 -4.53 -26.89
C ALA A 2 -2.96 -4.36 -25.41
N LEU A 3 -2.01 -3.93 -24.57
CA LEU A 3 -2.27 -3.44 -23.21
C LEU A 3 -2.07 -1.92 -23.20
N ASN A 4 -2.72 -1.26 -22.24
CA ASN A 4 -2.65 0.19 -22.02
C ASN A 4 -1.22 0.68 -21.70
N GLN A 5 -0.39 -0.18 -21.09
CA GLN A 5 0.98 0.15 -20.72
C GLN A 5 1.94 -1.01 -20.97
N LYS A 6 3.19 -0.69 -21.34
CA LYS A 6 4.30 -1.65 -21.36
C LYS A 6 4.94 -1.67 -19.98
N LYS A 7 4.34 -2.39 -19.04
CA LYS A 7 4.79 -2.47 -17.65
C LYS A 7 5.10 -3.92 -17.28
N ALA A 8 6.20 -4.14 -16.58
CA ALA A 8 6.50 -5.42 -15.95
C ALA A 8 6.74 -5.19 -14.46
N GLU A 9 5.88 -5.76 -13.63
CA GLU A 9 5.90 -5.63 -12.19
C GLU A 9 5.63 -6.99 -11.54
N ILE A 10 6.19 -7.18 -10.35
CA ILE A 10 5.88 -8.29 -9.46
C ILE A 10 5.23 -7.68 -8.22
N HIS A 11 4.02 -8.15 -7.91
CA HIS A 11 3.27 -7.74 -6.72
C HIS A 11 3.26 -8.90 -5.73
N ILE A 12 3.73 -8.65 -4.52
CA ILE A 12 3.69 -9.62 -3.41
C ILE A 12 2.80 -9.01 -2.34
N GLN A 13 1.57 -9.52 -2.25
CA GLN A 13 0.62 -9.17 -1.19
C GLN A 13 0.92 -10.00 0.05
N PHE A 14 1.13 -9.33 1.19
CA PHE A 14 1.30 -10.01 2.46
C PHE A 14 -0.05 -10.51 3.02
N HIS A 15 0.00 -11.38 4.02
CA HIS A 15 -1.21 -11.81 4.72
C HIS A 15 -1.69 -10.71 5.66
N ASP A 16 -2.99 -10.70 5.93
CA ASP A 16 -3.58 -9.81 6.92
C ASP A 16 -2.89 -9.99 8.28
N ALA A 17 -2.65 -8.87 8.96
CA ALA A 17 -2.11 -8.90 10.30
C ALA A 17 -3.13 -9.57 11.25
N PRO A 18 -2.73 -10.58 12.04
CA PRO A 18 -3.65 -11.23 12.97
C PRO A 18 -4.07 -10.23 14.05
N GLY A 19 -5.37 -9.93 14.11
CA GLY A 19 -5.93 -8.98 15.08
C GLY A 19 -6.01 -7.54 14.54
N ALA A 20 -6.61 -7.34 13.37
CA ALA A 20 -6.91 -6.04 12.79
C ALA A 20 -7.78 -5.20 13.76
N ILE A 21 -7.13 -4.41 14.62
CA ILE A 21 -7.78 -3.51 15.59
C ILE A 21 -8.10 -2.13 15.01
N PHE A 22 -7.75 -1.91 13.73
CA PHE A 22 -7.82 -0.60 13.08
C PHE A 22 -8.80 -0.56 11.90
N ASP A 23 -9.66 -1.56 11.73
CA ASP A 23 -10.65 -1.60 10.64
C ASP A 23 -11.67 -0.45 10.71
N GLU A 24 -11.87 0.18 11.87
CA GLU A 24 -12.80 1.30 12.07
C GLU A 24 -12.16 2.70 11.94
N ASP A 25 -10.82 2.80 11.95
CA ASP A 25 -10.06 4.07 12.00
C ASP A 25 -9.53 4.54 10.63
N ILE A 26 -9.88 3.83 9.55
CA ILE A 26 -9.51 4.17 8.18
C ILE A 26 -10.53 5.17 7.64
N HIS A 27 -10.05 6.26 7.03
CA HIS A 27 -10.89 7.36 6.56
C HIS A 27 -12.01 6.87 5.64
N GLN A 28 -13.25 7.20 6.02
CA GLN A 28 -14.49 6.87 5.31
C GLN A 28 -14.62 7.51 3.91
N ASP A 29 -13.64 8.35 3.52
CA ASP A 29 -13.58 9.01 2.20
C ASP A 29 -13.01 8.11 1.08
N ASP A 30 -12.44 6.94 1.41
CA ASP A 30 -12.07 5.92 0.41
C ASP A 30 -12.91 4.65 0.65
N LEU A 31 -14.03 4.55 -0.08
CA LEU A 31 -15.15 3.62 0.14
C LEU A 31 -14.83 2.14 -0.16
N SER A 32 -13.57 1.70 -0.04
CA SER A 32 -13.12 0.40 -0.56
C SER A 32 -12.02 -0.33 0.22
N HIS A 33 -11.53 0.14 1.37
CA HIS A 33 -10.37 -0.51 1.98
C HIS A 33 -10.53 -0.84 3.47
N SER A 34 -10.91 -2.10 3.75
CA SER A 34 -10.33 -2.84 4.89
C SER A 34 -8.81 -2.65 4.89
N VAL A 35 -8.17 -2.63 6.08
CA VAL A 35 -6.71 -2.43 6.23
C VAL A 35 -5.98 -3.10 5.07
N ALA A 36 -5.47 -2.31 4.14
CA ALA A 36 -4.85 -2.87 2.94
C ALA A 36 -3.61 -3.64 3.42
N CYS A 37 -3.52 -4.94 3.15
CA CYS A 37 -2.32 -5.71 3.44
C CYS A 37 -1.09 -4.99 2.87
N ASP A 38 0.03 -5.08 3.58
CA ASP A 38 1.30 -4.61 3.05
C ASP A 38 1.54 -5.24 1.65
N GLU A 39 2.14 -4.47 0.75
CA GLU A 39 2.40 -4.91 -0.62
C GLU A 39 3.83 -4.56 -1.01
N LEU A 40 4.63 -5.57 -1.37
CA LEU A 40 5.93 -5.35 -1.98
C LEU A 40 5.78 -5.35 -3.49
N VAL A 41 6.10 -4.22 -4.12
CA VAL A 41 6.08 -4.08 -5.57
C VAL A 41 7.50 -3.93 -6.10
N ILE A 42 7.84 -4.81 -7.04
CA ILE A 42 9.11 -4.78 -7.77
C ILE A 42 8.80 -4.38 -9.21
N ARG A 43 9.17 -3.18 -9.61
CA ARG A 43 9.02 -2.68 -10.97
C ARG A 43 10.26 -2.95 -11.79
N ILE A 44 10.10 -3.75 -12.84
CA ILE A 44 11.20 -4.22 -13.70
C ILE A 44 11.34 -3.34 -14.94
N GLN A 45 10.24 -2.84 -15.51
CA GLN A 45 10.29 -1.88 -16.62
C GLN A 45 8.94 -1.17 -16.83
N PRO A 46 8.94 0.10 -17.29
CA PRO A 46 10.06 1.05 -17.28
C PRO A 46 10.32 1.59 -15.87
N ASN A 47 11.49 2.21 -15.66
CA ASN A 47 11.93 2.83 -14.40
C ASN A 47 12.04 1.82 -13.26
N GLU A 48 13.11 1.04 -13.26
CA GLU A 48 13.41 0.07 -12.22
C GLU A 48 13.26 0.70 -10.83
N ALA A 49 12.42 0.10 -9.99
CA ALA A 49 12.18 0.58 -8.63
C ALA A 49 11.65 -0.57 -7.77
N ILE A 50 11.91 -0.48 -6.48
CA ILE A 50 11.31 -1.36 -5.47
C ILE A 50 10.61 -0.46 -4.47
N TYR A 51 9.32 -0.68 -4.26
CA TYR A 51 8.57 0.04 -3.25
C TYR A 51 7.77 -0.91 -2.39
N LEU A 52 7.69 -0.61 -1.10
CA LEU A 52 6.89 -1.33 -0.13
C LEU A 52 5.76 -0.41 0.34
N LYS A 53 4.52 -0.79 0.04
CA LYS A 53 3.34 -0.16 0.60
C LYS A 53 3.10 -0.72 1.98
N ILE A 54 3.09 0.17 2.95
CA ILE A 54 2.82 -0.16 4.35
C ILE A 54 1.80 0.80 4.93
N ASN A 55 1.08 0.33 5.93
CA ASN A 55 0.24 1.18 6.75
C ASN A 55 1.09 1.86 7.83
N THR A 56 1.00 3.18 7.94
CA THR A 56 1.64 3.94 9.02
C THR A 56 0.64 4.83 9.73
N LYS A 57 0.94 5.19 10.97
CA LYS A 57 0.15 6.18 11.70
C LYS A 57 0.32 7.54 11.03
N ARG A 58 -0.80 8.23 10.76
CA ARG A 58 -0.76 9.56 10.17
C ARG A 58 0.10 10.50 11.04
N PRO A 59 1.13 11.15 10.46
CA PRO A 59 1.93 12.13 11.17
C PRO A 59 1.12 13.39 11.47
N ALA A 60 1.51 14.14 12.51
CA ALA A 60 0.89 15.40 12.97
C ALA A 60 -0.54 15.35 13.56
N GLU A 61 -1.35 14.33 13.31
CA GLU A 61 -2.69 14.21 13.90
C GLU A 61 -2.65 13.59 15.32
N MET A 62 -3.46 14.11 16.25
CA MET A 62 -3.59 13.58 17.63
C MET A 62 -4.50 12.35 17.73
N SER A 63 -5.18 11.99 16.64
CA SER A 63 -6.01 10.79 16.52
C SER A 63 -5.18 9.58 16.10
N PHE A 64 -5.71 8.38 16.33
CA PHE A 64 -5.17 7.13 15.82
C PHE A 64 -5.76 6.85 14.44
N SER A 65 -5.41 7.66 13.45
CA SER A 65 -5.73 7.36 12.04
C SER A 65 -4.53 6.70 11.35
N ILE A 66 -4.84 5.71 10.53
CA ILE A 66 -3.87 4.99 9.70
C ILE A 66 -3.94 5.51 8.27
N GLU A 67 -2.79 5.61 7.62
CA GLU A 67 -2.62 6.04 6.23
C GLU A 67 -1.64 5.12 5.50
N GLU A 68 -1.91 4.84 4.22
CA GLU A 68 -1.00 4.10 3.36
C GLU A 68 0.21 4.96 3.01
N THR A 69 1.41 4.40 3.11
CA THR A 69 2.66 5.08 2.76
C THR A 69 3.58 4.13 1.99
N GLU A 70 4.33 4.70 1.06
CA GLU A 70 5.27 3.97 0.22
C GLU A 70 6.71 4.20 0.69
N LEU A 71 7.43 3.11 0.98
CA LEU A 71 8.88 3.12 1.12
C LEU A 71 9.51 2.84 -0.23
N ASP A 72 10.05 3.86 -0.88
CA ASP A 72 10.55 3.79 -2.24
C ASP A 72 12.09 3.67 -2.31
N LEU A 73 12.57 2.86 -3.24
CA LEU A 73 13.97 2.76 -3.67
C LEU A 73 14.04 2.80 -5.20
N THR A 74 14.72 3.81 -5.74
CA THR A 74 14.91 4.08 -7.18
C THR A 74 16.35 3.87 -7.65
#